data_AF-T2GH86-F1
#
_entry.id   AF-T2GH86-F1
#
_cell.length_a   1.000
_cell.length_b   1.000
_cell.length_c   1.000
_cell.angle_alpha   90.00
_cell.angle_beta   90.00
_cell.angle_gamma   90.00
#
_symmetry.space_group_name_H-M   'P 1'
#
loop_
_entity.id
_entity.type
_entity.pdbx_description
1 polymer ?
#
loop_
_entity_poly.entity_id
_entity_poly.type
_entity_poly.pdbx_seq_one_letter_code
_entity_poly.pdbx_strand_id
1 'polypeptide(L)'
;MSQIYDTTRRLCKSFEWKFKEAFIFNLLLALFMGIEEKWLNSFIKSMYPGHNFLSSLKRSRVLKNHIFSPPSFIVFFSMFMALAAIPVQKTLQINILIGFSCFLLFSVIMPGVILRGDRYLRFSIDDIRSMGFTLFIIGSAFLAITLTDVGGIPLLKPSLRYLLNPKLTIPVYLMIPGTAFMLAYITDKMQKSVIDRSTARFRAITVSLTCLVMLALLGYRTPLVAVILITFIMGYYSGLFEIWEVLGSFAVALMIIMGIGYFRSVEEYSLSNLGPLTVLKMRASFTMSILNRLSALAGMTGVMHGDLTLSMIPGAGSGPRALIGKLVLWRTGVTITPTLFGQMLVEFGTIGVAFGMSILGLILGIGYRIMQKTRDSFYIMLYSIVMAYCLISIETGILDQLVVIYILCAFIIYIYNIYLNI
;
A
#
# COMPACT_ATOMS: atom_id res chain seq x y z
N MET A 1 3.93 -28.81 -1.10
CA MET A 1 3.93 -27.64 -0.19
C MET A 1 5.04 -27.83 0.83
N SER A 2 5.76 -26.78 1.22
CA SER A 2 6.94 -26.89 2.09
C SER A 2 6.56 -27.13 3.56
N GLN A 3 7.45 -27.75 4.35
CA GLN A 3 7.30 -27.93 5.80
C GLN A 3 7.04 -26.60 6.54
N ILE A 4 7.57 -25.50 6.03
CA ILE A 4 7.37 -24.15 6.58
C ILE A 4 5.91 -23.71 6.44
N TYR A 5 5.28 -23.94 5.28
CA TYR A 5 3.87 -23.62 5.06
C TYR A 5 2.98 -24.43 6.01
N ASP A 6 3.22 -25.74 6.12
CA ASP A 6 2.40 -26.61 6.98
C ASP A 6 2.52 -26.28 8.46
N THR A 7 3.72 -25.91 8.92
CA THR A 7 3.96 -25.48 10.31
C THR A 7 3.26 -24.15 10.58
N THR A 8 3.43 -23.17 9.70
CA THR A 8 2.80 -21.85 9.81
C THR A 8 1.27 -21.97 9.83
N ARG A 9 0.71 -22.79 8.93
CA ARG A 9 -0.73 -23.07 8.86
C ARG A 9 -1.27 -23.63 10.17
N ARG A 10 -0.60 -24.63 10.76
CA ARG A 10 -1.03 -25.23 12.03
C ARG A 10 -1.03 -24.22 13.17
N LEU A 11 0.03 -23.40 13.25
CA LEU A 11 0.15 -22.36 14.26
C LEU A 11 -0.95 -21.31 14.13
N CYS A 12 -1.18 -20.76 12.93
CA CYS A 12 -2.23 -19.77 12.70
C CYS A 12 -3.63 -20.32 12.99
N LYS A 13 -3.92 -21.57 12.62
CA LYS A 13 -5.22 -22.20 12.93
C LYS A 13 -5.43 -22.43 14.42
N SER A 14 -4.40 -22.91 15.10
CA SER A 14 -4.44 -23.11 16.55
C SER A 14 -4.67 -21.79 17.28
N PHE A 15 -3.98 -20.73 16.85
CA PHE A 15 -4.14 -19.39 17.40
C PHE A 15 -5.55 -18.81 17.14
N GLU A 16 -6.05 -18.88 15.90
CA GLU A 16 -7.40 -18.43 15.56
C GLU A 16 -8.47 -19.18 16.38
N TRP A 17 -8.32 -20.50 16.52
CA TRP A 17 -9.26 -21.33 17.27
C TRP A 17 -9.32 -20.93 18.75
N LYS A 18 -8.16 -20.81 19.42
CA LYS A 18 -8.09 -20.36 20.83
C LYS A 18 -8.70 -18.97 21.02
N PHE A 19 -8.49 -18.06 20.06
CA PHE A 19 -9.04 -16.71 20.15
C PHE A 19 -10.56 -16.69 19.95
N LYS A 20 -11.09 -17.57 19.08
CA LYS A 20 -12.53 -17.73 18.88
C LYS A 20 -13.26 -18.32 20.07
N GLU A 21 -12.59 -19.12 20.88
CA GLU A 21 -13.13 -19.61 22.14
C GLU A 21 -13.25 -18.52 23.22
N ALA A 22 -12.52 -17.41 23.07
CA ALA A 22 -12.58 -16.31 24.02
C ALA A 22 -13.98 -15.69 24.07
N PHE A 23 -14.57 -15.60 25.26
CA PHE A 23 -15.91 -15.03 25.48
C PHE A 23 -16.04 -13.61 24.92
N ILE A 24 -15.02 -12.78 25.11
CA ILE A 24 -14.99 -11.39 24.62
C ILE A 24 -15.10 -11.34 23.09
N PHE A 25 -14.45 -12.26 22.39
CA PHE A 25 -14.53 -12.33 20.93
C PHE A 25 -15.94 -12.68 20.47
N ASN A 26 -16.58 -13.67 21.10
CA ASN A 26 -17.95 -14.06 20.75
C ASN A 26 -18.96 -12.95 21.05
N LEU A 27 -18.78 -12.20 22.13
CA LEU A 27 -19.61 -11.04 22.46
C LEU A 27 -19.46 -9.92 21.43
N LEU A 28 -18.21 -9.59 21.05
CA LEU A 28 -17.94 -8.60 19.99
C LEU A 28 -18.51 -9.05 18.64
N LEU A 29 -18.33 -10.32 18.28
CA LEU A 29 -18.86 -10.87 17.04
C LEU A 29 -20.39 -10.80 17.00
N ALA A 30 -21.06 -11.14 18.10
CA ALA A 30 -22.52 -11.05 18.21
C ALA A 30 -23.00 -9.59 18.06
N LEU A 31 -22.31 -8.64 18.70
CA LEU A 31 -22.59 -7.21 18.51
C LEU A 31 -22.43 -6.78 17.05
N PHE A 32 -21.33 -7.16 16.40
CA PHE A 32 -21.08 -6.84 15.00
C PHE A 32 -22.13 -7.46 14.06
N MET A 33 -22.54 -8.71 14.29
CA MET A 33 -23.59 -9.36 13.53
C MET A 33 -24.95 -8.67 13.73
N GLY A 34 -25.27 -8.23 14.95
CA GLY A 34 -26.48 -7.44 15.22
C GLY A 34 -26.48 -6.07 14.56
N ILE A 35 -25.32 -5.40 14.47
CA ILE A 35 -25.16 -4.15 13.72
C ILE A 35 -25.31 -4.41 12.21
N GLU A 36 -24.71 -5.49 11.70
CA GLU A 36 -24.82 -5.89 10.29
C GLU A 36 -26.29 -6.10 9.90
N GLU A 37 -27.05 -6.85 10.70
CA GLU A 37 -28.48 -7.11 10.45
C GLU A 37 -29.31 -5.82 10.46
N LYS A 38 -29.10 -4.94 11.45
CA LYS A 38 -29.76 -3.64 11.51
C LYS A 38 -29.40 -2.74 10.33
N TRP A 39 -28.14 -2.76 9.89
CA TRP A 39 -27.69 -1.96 8.74
C TRP A 39 -28.28 -2.47 7.43
N LEU A 40 -28.29 -3.78 7.20
CA LEU A 40 -28.88 -4.41 6.02
C LEU A 40 -30.38 -4.11 5.88
N ASN A 41 -31.06 -3.97 7.02
CA ASN A 41 -32.50 -3.65 7.12
C ASN A 41 -32.79 -2.14 7.27
N SER A 42 -31.76 -1.28 7.30
CA SER A 42 -31.91 0.17 7.52
C SER A 42 -32.12 0.96 6.22
N PHE A 43 -32.80 2.10 6.34
CA PHE A 43 -32.95 3.13 5.30
C PHE A 43 -31.60 3.70 4.81
N ILE A 44 -30.52 3.55 5.57
CA ILE A 44 -29.17 3.94 5.15
C ILE A 44 -28.74 3.17 3.88
N LYS A 45 -29.24 1.94 3.69
CA LYS A 45 -29.04 1.17 2.45
C LYS A 45 -29.67 1.86 1.23
N SER A 46 -30.82 2.54 1.38
CA SER A 46 -31.48 3.25 0.28
C SER A 46 -30.88 4.63 0.00
N MET A 47 -30.12 5.21 0.95
CA MET A 47 -29.32 6.42 0.72
C MET A 47 -28.06 6.15 -0.10
N TYR A 48 -27.63 4.90 -0.19
CA TYR A 48 -26.49 4.52 -1.00
C TYR A 48 -26.83 4.68 -2.48
N PRO A 49 -26.02 5.40 -3.28
CA PRO A 49 -26.35 5.65 -4.68
C PRO A 49 -26.56 4.32 -5.41
N GLY A 50 -27.73 4.17 -6.05
CA GLY A 50 -28.06 2.95 -6.77
C GLY A 50 -27.07 2.69 -7.90
N HIS A 51 -26.98 1.44 -8.37
CA HIS A 51 -26.02 0.99 -9.39
C HIS A 51 -25.96 1.84 -10.67
N ASN A 52 -26.95 2.70 -10.94
CA ASN A 52 -26.97 3.56 -12.12
C ASN A 52 -26.48 5.00 -11.88
N PHE A 53 -26.04 5.35 -10.67
CA PHE A 53 -25.47 6.66 -10.38
C PHE A 53 -24.23 6.89 -11.27
N LEU A 54 -24.01 8.10 -11.80
CA LEU A 54 -22.87 8.40 -12.70
C LEU A 54 -22.62 7.34 -13.82
N SER A 55 -23.69 6.81 -14.45
CA SER A 55 -23.60 5.78 -15.51
C SER A 55 -22.70 6.16 -16.69
N SER A 56 -22.50 7.47 -16.91
CA SER A 56 -21.53 8.02 -17.88
C SER A 56 -20.09 7.51 -17.65
N LEU A 57 -19.65 7.40 -16.39
CA LEU A 57 -18.33 6.86 -16.03
C LEU A 57 -18.18 5.37 -16.39
N LYS A 58 -19.28 4.61 -16.40
CA LYS A 58 -19.29 3.19 -16.79
C LYS A 58 -19.15 2.98 -18.30
N ARG A 59 -19.38 4.02 -19.11
CA ARG A 59 -19.28 3.96 -20.58
C ARG A 59 -17.83 3.92 -21.07
N SER A 60 -16.87 4.41 -20.27
CA SER A 60 -15.45 4.37 -20.61
C SER A 60 -14.85 2.98 -20.33
N ARG A 61 -14.36 2.31 -21.39
CA ARG A 61 -13.65 1.02 -21.28
C ARG A 61 -12.38 1.13 -20.44
N VAL A 62 -11.72 2.29 -20.43
CA VAL A 62 -10.49 2.54 -19.68
C VAL A 62 -10.77 2.59 -18.18
N LEU A 63 -11.80 3.33 -17.76
CA LEU A 63 -12.21 3.41 -16.35
C LEU A 63 -12.82 2.10 -15.83
N LYS A 64 -13.36 1.25 -16.71
CA LYS A 64 -13.95 -0.02 -16.29
C LYS A 64 -12.94 -1.14 -16.06
N ASN A 65 -11.87 -1.17 -16.86
CA ASN A 65 -10.95 -2.33 -16.88
C ASN A 65 -9.49 -1.96 -16.57
N HIS A 66 -9.08 -0.69 -16.70
CA HIS A 66 -7.67 -0.31 -16.72
C HIS A 66 -7.25 0.76 -15.70
N ILE A 67 -8.13 1.20 -14.77
CA ILE A 67 -7.78 2.22 -13.75
C ILE A 67 -6.49 1.87 -13.01
N PHE A 68 -6.38 0.63 -12.55
CA PHE A 68 -5.22 0.15 -11.80
C PHE A 68 -4.33 -0.77 -12.62
N SER A 69 -4.33 -0.66 -13.95
CA SER A 69 -3.37 -1.40 -14.78
C SER A 69 -1.93 -0.91 -14.53
N PRO A 70 -0.88 -1.69 -14.80
CA PRO A 70 0.50 -1.26 -14.56
C PRO A 70 0.85 0.14 -15.14
N PRO A 71 0.43 0.51 -16.38
CA PRO A 71 0.66 1.85 -16.91
C PRO A 71 0.06 3.00 -16.10
N SER A 72 -0.97 2.74 -15.28
CA SER A 72 -1.55 3.77 -14.40
C SER A 72 -0.54 4.34 -13.42
N PHE A 73 0.47 3.57 -13.01
CA PHE A 73 1.57 4.08 -12.18
C PHE A 73 2.25 5.30 -12.83
N ILE A 74 2.52 5.25 -14.13
CA ILE A 74 3.12 6.36 -14.88
C ILE A 74 2.18 7.56 -14.94
N VAL A 75 0.88 7.33 -15.11
CA VAL A 75 -0.14 8.39 -15.10
C VAL A 75 -0.16 9.10 -13.74
N PHE A 76 -0.23 8.35 -12.64
CA PHE A 76 -0.21 8.92 -11.28
C PHE A 76 1.10 9.65 -10.99
N PHE A 77 2.24 9.10 -11.41
CA PHE A 77 3.54 9.77 -11.24
C PHE A 77 3.59 11.08 -12.04
N SER A 78 3.08 11.08 -13.28
CA SER A 78 3.04 12.26 -14.12
C SER A 78 2.11 13.34 -13.54
N MET A 79 0.97 12.94 -12.99
CA MET A 79 0.06 13.84 -12.27
C MET A 79 0.72 14.43 -11.03
N PHE A 80 1.51 13.64 -10.29
CA PHE A 80 2.27 14.12 -9.14
C PHE A 80 3.34 15.15 -9.55
N MET A 81 4.07 14.91 -10.64
CA MET A 81 5.02 15.89 -11.19
C MET A 81 4.33 17.18 -11.63
N ALA A 82 3.17 17.08 -12.29
CA ALA A 82 2.39 18.24 -12.69
C ALA A 82 1.91 19.06 -11.48
N LEU A 83 1.54 18.38 -10.38
CA LEU A 83 1.14 19.03 -9.13
C LEU A 83 2.31 19.79 -8.47
N ALA A 84 3.55 19.28 -8.58
CA ALA A 84 4.74 19.93 -8.03
C ALA A 84 5.06 21.26 -8.74
N ALA A 85 4.83 21.34 -10.05
CA ALA A 85 5.00 22.54 -10.88
C ALA A 85 6.37 23.25 -10.74
N ILE A 86 7.45 22.48 -10.56
CA ILE A 86 8.83 23.01 -10.50
C ILE A 86 9.56 22.74 -11.83
N PRO A 87 10.39 23.67 -12.35
CA PRO A 87 11.34 23.36 -13.40
C PRO A 87 12.35 22.29 -12.96
N VAL A 88 12.39 21.19 -13.71
CA VAL A 88 13.27 20.04 -13.45
C VAL A 88 14.50 20.10 -14.38
N GLN A 89 15.68 19.71 -13.90
CA GLN A 89 16.91 19.67 -14.71
C GLN A 89 16.80 18.61 -15.82
N LYS A 90 17.51 18.84 -16.95
CA LYS A 90 17.55 17.93 -18.10
C LYS A 90 17.98 16.51 -17.72
N THR A 91 18.94 16.35 -16.80
CA THR A 91 19.40 15.04 -16.32
C THR A 91 18.27 14.23 -15.70
N LEU A 92 17.45 14.85 -14.85
CA LEU A 92 16.33 14.17 -14.22
C LEU A 92 15.22 13.85 -15.23
N GLN A 93 14.98 14.73 -16.21
CA GLN A 93 14.04 14.44 -17.31
C GLN A 93 14.44 13.18 -18.09
N ILE A 94 15.72 13.04 -18.42
CA ILE A 94 16.27 11.85 -19.11
C ILE A 94 16.09 10.61 -18.22
N ASN A 95 16.44 10.69 -16.94
CA ASN A 95 16.28 9.56 -16.01
C ASN A 95 14.82 9.10 -15.88
N ILE A 96 13.88 10.04 -15.80
CA ILE A 96 12.44 9.72 -15.76
C ILE A 96 12.00 9.08 -17.07
N LEU A 97 12.42 9.61 -18.22
CA LEU A 97 12.09 9.05 -19.53
C LEU A 97 12.61 7.61 -19.68
N ILE A 98 13.86 7.36 -19.28
CA ILE A 98 14.45 6.01 -19.27
C ILE A 98 13.64 5.08 -18.36
N GLY A 99 13.40 5.50 -17.12
CA GLY A 99 12.65 4.68 -16.16
C GLY A 99 11.23 4.37 -16.63
N PHE A 100 10.52 5.33 -17.21
CA PHE A 100 9.17 5.12 -17.76
C PHE A 100 9.18 4.18 -18.96
N SER A 101 10.14 4.35 -19.87
CA SER A 101 10.30 3.49 -21.05
C SER A 101 10.58 2.04 -20.63
N CYS A 102 11.55 1.84 -19.73
CA CYS A 102 11.88 0.55 -19.15
C CYS A 102 10.66 -0.08 -18.44
N PHE A 103 9.96 0.70 -17.62
CA PHE A 103 8.77 0.22 -16.92
C PHE A 103 7.67 -0.24 -17.89
N LEU A 104 7.38 0.51 -18.95
CA LEU A 104 6.36 0.13 -19.94
C LEU A 104 6.74 -1.15 -20.68
N LEU A 105 7.99 -1.25 -21.13
CA LEU A 105 8.48 -2.44 -21.83
C LEU A 105 8.33 -3.69 -20.96
N PHE A 106 8.76 -3.62 -19.71
CA PHE A 106 8.73 -4.76 -18.79
C PHE A 106 7.37 -5.04 -18.16
N SER A 107 6.46 -4.05 -18.10
CA SER A 107 5.11 -4.25 -17.54
C SER A 107 4.08 -4.69 -18.57
N VAL A 108 4.26 -4.37 -19.86
CA VAL A 108 3.29 -4.68 -20.91
C VAL A 108 3.75 -5.83 -21.79
N ILE A 109 5.00 -5.80 -22.26
CA ILE A 109 5.49 -6.73 -23.29
C ILE A 109 6.00 -8.02 -22.66
N MET A 110 6.95 -7.90 -21.71
CA MET A 110 7.61 -9.06 -21.09
C MET A 110 6.67 -10.09 -20.44
N PRO A 111 5.63 -9.70 -19.69
CA PRO A 111 4.74 -10.67 -19.05
C PRO A 111 4.02 -11.54 -20.09
N GLY A 112 3.81 -11.04 -21.31
CA GLY A 112 3.22 -11.82 -22.39
C GLY A 112 4.11 -12.87 -22.99
N VAL A 113 5.43 -12.65 -22.94
CA VAL A 113 6.41 -13.63 -23.39
C VAL A 113 6.62 -14.73 -22.34
N ILE A 114 6.61 -14.35 -21.06
CA ILE A 114 6.96 -15.22 -19.92
C ILE A 114 5.78 -16.10 -19.47
N LEU A 115 4.55 -15.59 -19.44
CA LEU A 115 3.38 -16.34 -18.98
C LEU A 115 2.66 -17.05 -20.14
N ARG A 116 3.15 -18.26 -20.48
CA ARG A 116 2.57 -19.09 -21.56
C ARG A 116 1.60 -20.17 -21.09
N GLY A 117 1.62 -20.55 -19.81
CA GLY A 117 0.72 -21.58 -19.25
C GLY A 117 -0.43 -21.04 -18.40
N ASP A 118 -1.25 -21.96 -17.90
CA ASP A 118 -2.46 -21.70 -17.09
C ASP A 118 -2.47 -22.46 -15.74
N ARG A 119 -1.33 -23.03 -15.32
CA ARG A 119 -1.18 -23.62 -13.99
C ARG A 119 -0.78 -22.53 -13.01
N TYR A 120 -1.50 -22.43 -11.91
CA TYR A 120 -1.23 -21.46 -10.85
C TYR A 120 -1.32 -22.13 -9.49
N LEU A 121 -0.49 -21.69 -8.55
CA LEU A 121 -0.60 -22.06 -7.14
C LEU A 121 -2.00 -21.71 -6.64
N ARG A 122 -2.66 -22.69 -5.99
CA ARG A 122 -3.92 -22.48 -5.30
C ARG A 122 -3.68 -22.53 -3.81
N PHE A 123 -4.09 -21.48 -3.11
CA PHE A 123 -4.05 -21.40 -1.67
C PHE A 123 -5.45 -21.66 -1.11
N SER A 124 -5.54 -22.36 0.02
CA SER A 124 -6.85 -22.58 0.63
C SER A 124 -7.32 -21.31 1.32
N ILE A 125 -8.57 -20.93 1.09
CA ILE A 125 -9.10 -19.65 1.56
C ILE A 125 -9.23 -19.58 3.10
N ASP A 126 -9.43 -20.73 3.75
CA ASP A 126 -9.47 -20.80 5.21
C ASP A 126 -8.08 -20.58 5.82
N ASP A 127 -7.00 -21.02 5.14
CA ASP A 127 -5.64 -20.73 5.58
C ASP A 127 -5.33 -19.24 5.42
N ILE A 128 -5.74 -18.62 4.31
CA ILE A 128 -5.65 -17.17 4.05
C ILE A 128 -6.35 -16.38 5.16
N ARG A 129 -7.57 -16.78 5.56
CA ARG A 129 -8.29 -16.16 6.68
C ARG A 129 -7.52 -16.27 7.99
N SER A 130 -7.04 -17.47 8.31
CA SER A 130 -6.31 -17.75 9.56
C SER A 130 -5.05 -16.90 9.67
N MET A 131 -4.29 -16.80 8.57
CA MET A 131 -3.09 -15.97 8.48
C MET A 131 -3.42 -14.48 8.64
N GLY A 132 -4.45 -13.99 7.92
CA GLY A 132 -4.89 -12.60 8.00
C GLY A 132 -5.32 -12.19 9.41
N PHE A 133 -6.11 -13.04 10.06
CA PHE A 133 -6.56 -12.83 11.43
C PHE A 133 -5.38 -12.78 12.41
N THR A 134 -4.45 -13.74 12.31
CA THR A 134 -3.26 -13.80 13.17
C THR A 134 -2.40 -12.53 13.03
N LEU A 135 -2.14 -12.09 11.79
CA LEU A 135 -1.38 -10.86 11.52
C LEU A 135 -2.06 -9.61 12.11
N PHE A 136 -3.39 -9.53 11.99
CA PHE A 136 -4.16 -8.42 12.52
C PHE A 136 -4.09 -8.36 14.06
N ILE A 137 -4.22 -9.50 14.74
CA ILE A 137 -4.13 -9.56 16.20
C ILE A 137 -2.71 -9.26 16.69
N ILE A 138 -1.68 -9.79 16.03
CA ILE A 138 -0.29 -9.48 16.37
C ILE A 138 -0.05 -7.98 16.25
N GLY A 139 -0.43 -7.37 15.12
CA GLY A 139 -0.24 -5.93 14.93
C GLY A 139 -1.04 -5.09 15.94
N SER A 140 -2.25 -5.53 16.32
CA SER A 140 -3.06 -4.91 17.37
C SER A 140 -2.41 -5.00 18.75
N ALA A 141 -1.79 -6.14 19.09
CA ALA A 141 -1.07 -6.32 20.35
C ALA A 141 0.15 -5.40 20.42
N PHE A 142 0.93 -5.30 19.34
CA PHE A 142 2.06 -4.37 19.26
C PHE A 142 1.62 -2.90 19.34
N LEU A 143 0.45 -2.56 18.80
CA LEU A 143 -0.11 -1.22 18.94
C LEU A 143 -0.37 -0.90 20.41
N ALA A 144 -1.02 -1.81 21.14
CA ALA A 144 -1.27 -1.64 22.56
C ALA A 144 0.03 -1.45 23.35
N ILE A 145 1.03 -2.32 23.12
CA ILE A 145 2.36 -2.22 23.75
C ILE A 145 3.02 -0.87 23.46
N THR A 146 2.97 -0.43 22.20
CA THR A 146 3.59 0.84 21.77
C THR A 146 2.90 2.04 22.43
N LEU A 147 1.57 2.04 22.54
CA LEU A 147 0.83 3.11 23.20
C LEU A 147 1.09 3.15 24.71
N THR A 148 1.25 1.98 25.36
CA THR A 148 1.60 1.91 26.78
C THR A 148 3.04 2.35 27.05
N ASP A 149 3.98 2.00 26.17
CA ASP A 149 5.41 2.38 26.29
C ASP A 149 5.59 3.90 26.22
N VAL A 150 4.87 4.55 25.30
CA VAL A 150 4.94 6.00 25.10
C VAL A 150 4.04 6.76 26.11
N GLY A 151 3.16 6.07 26.84
CA GLY A 151 2.30 6.67 27.86
C GLY A 151 1.20 7.58 27.33
N GLY A 152 0.79 7.42 26.06
CA GLY A 152 -0.24 8.26 25.45
C GLY A 152 -0.50 7.97 23.98
N ILE A 153 -1.40 8.75 23.37
CA ILE A 153 -1.82 8.59 21.98
C ILE A 153 -1.06 9.59 21.08
N PRO A 154 -0.16 9.13 20.19
CA PRO A 154 0.64 10.02 19.32
C PRO A 154 -0.17 10.87 18.34
N LEU A 155 -1.42 10.49 18.06
CA LEU A 155 -2.36 11.34 17.30
C LEU A 155 -2.72 12.62 18.06
N LEU A 156 -2.94 12.54 19.38
CA LEU A 156 -3.38 13.66 20.22
C LEU A 156 -2.22 14.54 20.72
N LYS A 157 -1.02 13.96 20.85
CA LYS A 157 0.19 14.69 21.24
C LYS A 157 1.30 14.40 20.23
N PRO A 158 1.55 15.30 19.26
CA PRO A 158 2.55 15.06 18.21
C PRO A 158 3.97 14.80 18.73
N SER A 159 4.33 15.37 19.89
CA SER A 159 5.63 15.17 20.54
C SER A 159 5.93 13.71 20.88
N LEU A 160 4.90 12.93 21.20
CA LEU A 160 5.02 11.50 21.52
C LEU A 160 5.49 10.66 20.32
N ARG A 161 5.35 11.17 19.09
CA ARG A 161 5.79 10.44 17.89
C ARG A 161 7.30 10.29 17.81
N TYR A 162 8.06 11.23 18.38
CA TYR A 162 9.52 11.17 18.40
C TYR A 162 10.05 10.16 19.41
N LEU A 163 9.21 9.75 20.37
CA LEU A 163 9.52 8.74 21.37
C LEU A 163 9.16 7.32 20.91
N LEU A 164 8.47 7.19 19.77
CA LEU A 164 8.08 5.89 19.24
C LEU A 164 9.32 5.06 18.87
N ASN A 165 9.46 3.91 19.53
CA ASN A 165 10.50 2.95 19.18
C ASN A 165 10.15 2.26 17.85
N PRO A 166 11.00 2.38 16.81
CA PRO A 166 10.75 1.75 15.52
C PRO A 166 10.60 0.23 15.62
N LYS A 167 11.29 -0.42 16.56
CA LYS A 167 11.23 -1.88 16.75
C LYS A 167 9.83 -2.35 17.17
N LEU A 168 9.10 -1.54 17.93
CA LEU A 168 7.74 -1.84 18.38
C LEU A 168 6.68 -1.36 17.39
N THR A 169 6.97 -0.27 16.69
CA THR A 169 6.04 0.35 15.73
C THR A 169 5.95 -0.43 14.42
N ILE A 170 7.06 -0.97 13.91
CA ILE A 170 7.09 -1.71 12.63
C ILE A 170 6.10 -2.91 12.64
N PRO A 171 6.08 -3.78 13.66
CA PRO A 171 5.12 -4.88 13.74
C PRO A 171 3.64 -4.44 13.72
N VAL A 172 3.31 -3.22 14.14
CA VAL A 172 1.93 -2.70 14.06
C VAL A 172 1.42 -2.66 12.62
N TYR A 173 2.31 -2.39 11.66
CA TYR A 173 1.94 -2.32 10.25
C TYR A 173 1.60 -3.69 9.63
N LEU A 174 1.80 -4.80 10.35
CA LEU A 174 1.29 -6.13 9.97
C LEU A 174 -0.25 -6.18 9.91
N MET A 175 -0.94 -5.24 10.55
CA MET A 175 -2.39 -5.08 10.39
C MET A 175 -2.79 -4.82 8.93
N ILE A 176 -1.94 -4.14 8.14
CA ILE A 176 -2.22 -3.80 6.74
C ILE A 176 -2.35 -5.07 5.88
N PRO A 177 -1.33 -5.95 5.76
CA PRO A 177 -1.51 -7.22 5.05
C PRO A 177 -2.58 -8.09 5.74
N GLY A 178 -2.69 -8.07 7.08
CA GLY A 178 -3.75 -8.78 7.80
C GLY A 178 -5.16 -8.45 7.29
N THR A 179 -5.45 -7.16 7.10
CA THR A 179 -6.72 -6.71 6.48
C THR A 179 -6.86 -7.17 5.05
N ALA A 180 -5.80 -7.12 4.24
CA ALA A 180 -5.84 -7.57 2.85
C ALA A 180 -6.19 -9.07 2.76
N PHE A 181 -5.60 -9.91 3.61
CA PHE A 181 -5.91 -11.34 3.71
C PHE A 181 -7.37 -11.59 4.13
N MET A 182 -7.89 -10.82 5.10
CA MET A 182 -9.30 -10.92 5.50
C MET A 182 -10.25 -10.47 4.37
N LEU A 183 -9.89 -9.41 3.64
CA LEU A 183 -10.64 -8.95 2.47
C LEU A 183 -10.66 -10.03 1.37
N ALA A 184 -9.53 -10.72 1.13
CA ALA A 184 -9.46 -11.81 0.16
C ALA A 184 -10.45 -12.94 0.48
N TYR A 185 -10.60 -13.28 1.78
CA TYR A 185 -11.60 -14.25 2.23
C TYR A 185 -13.04 -13.78 1.99
N ILE A 186 -13.32 -12.51 2.26
CA ILE A 186 -14.65 -11.92 2.05
C ILE A 186 -15.00 -11.89 0.55
N THR A 187 -14.06 -11.48 -0.30
CA THR A 187 -14.26 -11.42 -1.76
C THR A 187 -14.41 -12.81 -2.37
N ASP A 188 -13.68 -13.83 -1.89
CA ASP A 188 -13.82 -15.21 -2.38
C ASP A 188 -15.21 -15.77 -2.08
N LYS A 189 -15.72 -15.53 -0.87
CA LYS A 189 -17.10 -15.93 -0.50
C LYS A 189 -18.17 -15.23 -1.34
N MET A 190 -17.94 -13.96 -1.68
CA MET A 190 -18.83 -13.21 -2.57
C MET A 190 -18.77 -13.77 -4.00
N GLN A 191 -17.57 -14.03 -4.54
CA GLN A 191 -17.39 -14.61 -5.88
C GLN A 191 -18.05 -15.99 -6.00
N LYS A 192 -18.05 -16.78 -4.92
CA LYS A 192 -18.73 -18.08 -4.82
C LYS A 192 -20.23 -17.97 -4.52
N SER A 193 -20.80 -16.77 -4.50
CA SER A 193 -22.22 -16.49 -4.21
C SER A 193 -22.71 -17.03 -2.85
N VAL A 194 -21.80 -17.22 -1.89
CA VAL A 194 -22.15 -17.65 -0.51
C VAL A 194 -22.69 -16.48 0.32
N ILE A 195 -22.26 -15.26 -0.01
CA ILE A 195 -22.63 -14.03 0.69
C ILE A 195 -23.10 -13.01 -0.34
N ASP A 196 -24.17 -12.27 -0.03
CA ASP A 196 -24.64 -11.17 -0.88
C ASP A 196 -23.60 -10.03 -0.94
N ARG A 197 -23.59 -9.30 -2.07
CA ARG A 197 -22.68 -8.17 -2.30
C ARG A 197 -22.81 -7.11 -1.21
N SER A 198 -24.02 -6.85 -0.71
CA SER A 198 -24.24 -5.84 0.34
C SER A 198 -23.59 -6.22 1.68
N THR A 199 -23.74 -7.48 2.08
CA THR A 199 -23.11 -8.08 3.27
C THR A 199 -21.58 -8.10 3.13
N ALA A 200 -21.06 -8.50 1.97
CA ALA A 200 -19.62 -8.48 1.70
C ALA A 200 -19.03 -7.06 1.79
N ARG A 201 -19.75 -6.06 1.27
CA ARG A 201 -19.36 -4.64 1.35
C ARG A 201 -19.28 -4.15 2.78
N PHE A 202 -20.32 -4.40 3.58
CA PHE A 202 -20.36 -3.98 4.97
C PHE A 202 -19.17 -4.57 5.76
N ARG A 203 -18.92 -5.87 5.60
CA ARG A 203 -17.80 -6.55 6.27
C ARG A 203 -16.45 -5.99 5.83
N ALA A 204 -16.25 -5.77 4.53
CA ALA A 204 -15.02 -5.19 4.00
C ALA A 204 -14.75 -3.79 4.55
N ILE A 205 -15.75 -2.90 4.50
CA ILE A 205 -15.62 -1.54 5.03
C ILE A 205 -15.37 -1.55 6.53
N THR A 206 -16.07 -2.40 7.29
CA THR A 206 -15.94 -2.48 8.75
C THR A 206 -14.53 -2.94 9.16
N VAL A 207 -14.00 -3.98 8.52
CA VAL A 207 -12.63 -4.46 8.77
C VAL A 207 -11.60 -3.37 8.43
N SER A 208 -11.72 -2.74 7.27
CA SER A 208 -10.81 -1.66 6.86
C SER A 208 -10.91 -0.44 7.76
N LEU A 209 -12.13 -0.04 8.19
CA LEU A 209 -12.36 1.08 9.09
C LEU A 209 -11.76 0.81 10.47
N THR A 210 -11.93 -0.41 11.00
CA THR A 210 -11.34 -0.81 12.29
C THR A 210 -9.81 -0.68 12.23
N CYS A 211 -9.21 -1.16 11.14
CA CYS A 211 -7.77 -1.03 10.90
C CYS A 211 -7.34 0.45 10.80
N LEU A 212 -8.09 1.26 10.06
CA LEU A 212 -7.81 2.69 9.90
C LEU A 212 -7.83 3.43 11.24
N VAL A 213 -8.85 3.19 12.08
CA VAL A 213 -8.94 3.81 13.40
C VAL A 213 -7.74 3.41 14.27
N MET A 214 -7.40 2.12 14.29
CA MET A 214 -6.28 1.61 15.09
C MET A 214 -4.93 2.19 14.61
N LEU A 215 -4.69 2.23 13.30
CA LEU A 215 -3.46 2.82 12.75
C LEU A 215 -3.43 4.35 12.91
N ALA A 216 -4.58 5.02 12.92
CA ALA A 216 -4.65 6.47 13.08
C ALA A 216 -4.16 6.91 14.46
N LEU A 217 -4.29 6.05 15.48
CA LEU A 217 -3.78 6.33 16.84
C LEU A 217 -2.26 6.63 16.85
N LEU A 218 -1.50 6.04 15.93
CA LEU A 218 -0.06 6.31 15.77
C LEU A 218 0.24 7.68 15.14
N GLY A 219 -0.74 8.33 14.51
CA GLY A 219 -0.56 9.62 13.86
C GLY A 219 0.25 9.57 12.55
N TYR A 220 0.46 8.38 11.97
CA TYR A 220 1.12 8.21 10.67
C TYR A 220 0.10 8.18 9.52
N ARG A 221 0.41 8.86 8.41
CA ARG A 221 -0.50 9.04 7.27
C ARG A 221 -0.40 7.92 6.23
N THR A 222 0.82 7.51 5.90
CA THR A 222 1.09 6.50 4.88
C THR A 222 0.40 5.16 5.14
N PRO A 223 0.38 4.63 6.38
CA PRO A 223 -0.35 3.39 6.70
C PRO A 223 -1.86 3.51 6.43
N LEU A 224 -2.45 4.68 6.69
CA LEU A 224 -3.88 4.92 6.44
C LEU A 224 -4.20 4.91 4.95
N VAL A 225 -3.38 5.62 4.16
CA VAL A 225 -3.52 5.65 2.70
C VAL A 225 -3.33 4.26 2.11
N ALA A 226 -2.42 3.45 2.66
CA ALA A 226 -2.19 2.07 2.22
C ALA A 226 -3.44 1.20 2.40
N VAL A 227 -4.06 1.22 3.59
CA VAL A 227 -5.28 0.43 3.85
C VAL A 227 -6.42 0.86 2.93
N ILE A 228 -6.60 2.16 2.72
CA ILE A 228 -7.63 2.69 1.80
C ILE A 228 -7.37 2.19 0.38
N LEU A 229 -6.18 2.43 -0.17
CA LEU A 229 -5.85 2.04 -1.54
C LEU A 229 -5.99 0.53 -1.74
N ILE A 230 -5.46 -0.30 -0.84
CA ILE A 230 -5.58 -1.76 -0.93
C ILE A 230 -7.05 -2.18 -0.96
N THR A 231 -7.87 -1.65 -0.05
CA THR A 231 -9.29 -1.99 0.05
C THR A 231 -10.04 -1.66 -1.24
N PHE A 232 -9.81 -0.48 -1.81
CA PHE A 232 -10.50 -0.05 -3.03
C PHE A 232 -9.97 -0.71 -4.30
N ILE A 233 -8.66 -0.99 -4.41
CA ILE A 233 -8.10 -1.74 -5.54
C ILE A 233 -8.64 -3.19 -5.52
N MET A 234 -8.64 -3.85 -4.36
CA MET A 234 -9.22 -5.18 -4.21
C MET A 234 -10.71 -5.19 -4.55
N GLY A 235 -11.46 -4.20 -4.03
CA GLY A 235 -12.87 -4.11 -4.28
C GLY A 235 -13.22 -3.75 -5.74
N TYR A 236 -12.36 -3.00 -6.44
CA TYR A 236 -12.49 -2.75 -7.88
C TYR A 236 -12.34 -4.04 -8.70
N TYR A 237 -11.28 -4.82 -8.45
CA TYR A 237 -11.02 -6.04 -9.22
C TYR A 237 -11.94 -7.21 -8.86
N SER A 238 -12.42 -7.28 -7.62
CA SER A 238 -13.42 -8.27 -7.20
C SER A 238 -14.86 -7.89 -7.59
N GLY A 239 -15.10 -6.66 -8.05
CA GLY A 239 -16.44 -6.14 -8.34
C GLY A 239 -17.25 -5.74 -7.10
N LEU A 240 -16.62 -5.71 -5.92
CA LEU A 240 -17.24 -5.27 -4.67
C LEU A 240 -17.67 -3.81 -4.77
N PHE A 241 -16.79 -2.90 -5.19
CA PHE A 241 -17.05 -1.46 -5.29
C PHE A 241 -17.32 -0.99 -6.72
N GLU A 242 -18.05 0.11 -6.85
CA GLU A 242 -18.30 0.78 -8.12
C GLU A 242 -17.20 1.80 -8.46
N ILE A 243 -17.07 2.16 -9.74
CA ILE A 243 -16.00 3.05 -10.23
C ILE A 243 -16.03 4.41 -9.52
N TRP A 244 -17.22 4.97 -9.25
CA TRP A 244 -17.30 6.25 -8.53
C TRP A 244 -16.82 6.14 -7.09
N GLU A 245 -16.98 4.98 -6.43
CA GLU A 245 -16.54 4.78 -5.05
C GLU A 245 -15.02 4.68 -5.00
N VAL A 246 -14.45 4.03 -6.02
CA VAL A 246 -13.01 3.97 -6.23
C VAL A 246 -12.43 5.37 -6.46
N LEU A 247 -13.07 6.20 -7.30
CA LEU A 247 -12.62 7.59 -7.50
C LEU A 247 -12.85 8.45 -6.25
N GLY A 248 -13.97 8.25 -5.56
CA GLY A 248 -14.28 8.91 -4.29
C GLY A 248 -13.27 8.57 -3.20
N SER A 249 -12.75 7.35 -3.17
CA SER A 249 -11.73 6.95 -2.19
C SER A 249 -10.40 7.65 -2.40
N PHE A 250 -10.02 7.94 -3.65
CA PHE A 250 -8.86 8.80 -3.93
C PHE A 250 -9.07 10.20 -3.39
N ALA A 251 -10.27 10.78 -3.55
CA ALA A 251 -10.59 12.08 -2.98
C ALA A 251 -10.53 12.06 -1.44
N VAL A 252 -11.06 11.01 -0.81
CA VAL A 252 -10.98 10.82 0.64
C VAL A 252 -9.54 10.65 1.12
N ALA A 253 -8.74 9.84 0.42
CA ALA A 253 -7.31 9.66 0.73
C ALA A 253 -6.56 10.99 0.63
N LEU A 254 -6.80 11.78 -0.43
CA LEU A 254 -6.26 13.13 -0.57
C LEU A 254 -6.71 14.04 0.58
N MET A 255 -7.99 14.03 0.95
CA MET A 255 -8.50 14.81 2.08
C MET A 255 -7.86 14.41 3.41
N ILE A 256 -7.59 13.12 3.65
CA ILE A 256 -6.89 12.65 4.86
C ILE A 256 -5.45 13.16 4.87
N ILE A 257 -4.74 13.07 3.73
CA ILE A 257 -3.39 13.61 3.59
C ILE A 257 -3.37 15.12 3.84
N MET A 258 -4.35 15.84 3.27
CA MET A 258 -4.53 17.29 3.41
C MET A 258 -4.87 17.67 4.84
N GLY A 259 -5.85 17.01 5.46
CA GLY A 259 -6.34 17.31 6.80
C GLY A 259 -5.26 17.10 7.85
N ILE A 260 -4.66 15.90 7.91
CA ILE A 260 -3.55 15.64 8.85
C ILE A 260 -2.36 16.54 8.50
N GLY A 261 -2.15 16.84 7.21
CA GLY A 261 -1.20 17.84 6.69
C GLY A 261 -1.33 19.21 7.32
N TYR A 262 -2.53 19.74 7.23
CA TYR A 262 -2.92 21.07 7.71
C TYR A 262 -2.85 21.17 9.24
N PHE A 263 -3.44 20.19 9.96
CA PHE A 263 -3.36 20.17 11.43
C PHE A 263 -1.92 20.23 11.92
N ARG A 264 -1.01 19.51 11.26
CA ARG A 264 0.42 19.57 11.57
C ARG A 264 1.04 20.94 11.29
N SER A 265 0.75 21.58 10.16
CA SER A 265 1.33 22.89 9.85
C SER A 265 0.82 24.00 10.77
N VAL A 266 -0.42 23.89 11.23
CA VAL A 266 -1.01 24.83 12.18
C VAL A 266 -0.39 24.64 13.57
N GLU A 267 -0.25 23.39 14.02
CA GLU A 267 0.23 23.06 15.38
C GLU A 267 1.76 23.18 15.53
N GLU A 268 2.56 22.77 14.54
CA GLU A 268 4.04 22.83 14.63
C GLU A 268 4.64 24.16 14.15
N TYR A 269 4.01 24.86 13.20
CA TYR A 269 4.64 26.00 12.51
C TYR A 269 3.90 27.33 12.66
N SER A 270 2.75 27.39 13.34
CA SER A 270 1.96 28.63 13.50
C SER A 270 1.69 29.36 12.17
N LEU A 271 1.65 28.64 11.04
CA LEU A 271 1.38 29.20 9.72
C LEU A 271 -0.14 29.19 9.48
N SER A 272 -0.81 30.24 9.95
CA SER A 272 -2.28 30.36 9.99
C SER A 272 -2.96 30.53 8.63
N ASN A 273 -2.23 30.71 7.52
CA ASN A 273 -2.80 31.18 6.24
C ASN A 273 -2.54 30.29 5.01
N LEU A 274 -2.15 29.03 5.17
CA LEU A 274 -1.94 28.13 4.04
C LEU A 274 -3.22 27.36 3.69
N GLY A 275 -3.78 27.61 2.51
CA GLY A 275 -4.92 26.84 1.99
C GLY A 275 -4.56 25.36 1.81
N PRO A 276 -5.48 24.40 2.01
CA PRO A 276 -5.18 22.96 1.96
C PRO A 276 -4.49 22.47 0.67
N LEU A 277 -4.84 23.06 -0.49
CA LEU A 277 -4.21 22.73 -1.77
C LEU A 277 -2.74 23.19 -1.83
N THR A 278 -2.39 24.29 -1.14
CA THR A 278 -1.01 24.78 -1.09
C THR A 278 -0.11 23.81 -0.32
N VAL A 279 -0.63 23.14 0.72
CA VAL A 279 0.10 22.12 1.48
C VAL A 279 0.45 20.91 0.59
N LEU A 280 -0.47 20.47 -0.26
CA LEU A 280 -0.21 19.40 -1.23
C LEU A 280 0.84 19.81 -2.27
N LYS A 281 0.70 21.01 -2.85
CA LYS A 281 1.67 21.54 -3.82
C LYS A 281 3.06 21.67 -3.19
N MET A 282 3.17 22.20 -1.97
CA MET A 282 4.44 22.32 -1.26
C MET A 282 5.09 20.96 -0.99
N ARG A 283 4.30 19.93 -0.69
CA ARG A 283 4.84 18.56 -0.54
C ARG A 283 5.37 17.99 -1.85
N ALA A 284 4.55 18.03 -2.90
CA ALA A 284 4.97 17.54 -4.21
C ALA A 284 6.21 18.31 -4.71
N SER A 285 6.22 19.63 -4.50
CA SER A 285 7.32 20.54 -4.77
C SER A 285 8.58 20.15 -3.98
N PHE A 286 8.48 19.99 -2.66
CA PHE A 286 9.60 19.58 -1.81
C PHE A 286 10.20 18.24 -2.26
N THR A 287 9.38 17.22 -2.47
CA THR A 287 9.85 15.89 -2.91
C THR A 287 10.51 15.95 -4.29
N MET A 288 9.95 16.69 -5.24
CA MET A 288 10.55 16.86 -6.58
C MET A 288 11.84 17.67 -6.53
N SER A 289 11.95 18.67 -5.65
CA SER A 289 13.18 19.44 -5.48
C SER A 289 14.33 18.58 -4.95
N ILE A 290 14.03 17.68 -4.01
CA ILE A 290 14.99 16.70 -3.48
C ILE A 290 15.41 15.74 -4.59
N LEU A 291 14.45 15.20 -5.34
CA LEU A 291 14.75 14.30 -6.46
C LEU A 291 15.67 14.95 -7.49
N ASN A 292 15.42 16.23 -7.82
CA ASN A 292 16.24 17.00 -8.75
C ASN A 292 17.68 17.15 -8.24
N ARG A 293 17.85 17.45 -6.95
CA ARG A 293 19.18 17.56 -6.33
C ARG A 293 19.90 16.21 -6.27
N LEU A 294 19.17 15.13 -5.94
CA LEU A 294 19.73 13.78 -5.94
C LEU A 294 20.17 13.34 -7.34
N SER A 295 19.39 13.66 -8.36
CA SER A 295 19.77 13.36 -9.75
C SER A 295 21.03 14.11 -10.19
N ALA A 296 21.27 15.31 -9.67
CA ALA A 296 22.49 16.07 -9.95
C ALA A 296 23.72 15.46 -9.24
N LEU A 297 23.54 14.94 -8.03
CA LEU A 297 24.61 14.33 -7.23
C LEU A 297 24.96 12.90 -7.68
N ALA A 298 23.97 12.13 -8.15
CA ALA A 298 24.10 10.70 -8.41
C ALA A 298 24.94 10.32 -9.64
N GLY A 299 25.04 11.18 -10.65
CA GLY A 299 25.70 10.81 -11.92
C GLY A 299 25.12 9.53 -12.55
N MET A 300 25.93 8.82 -13.35
CA MET A 300 25.49 7.62 -14.08
C MET A 300 25.48 6.35 -13.22
N THR A 301 26.38 6.22 -12.24
CA THR A 301 26.60 4.99 -11.44
C THR A 301 26.10 5.08 -10.00
N GLY A 302 25.60 6.23 -9.56
CA GLY A 302 25.09 6.44 -8.20
C GLY A 302 26.18 6.91 -7.23
N VAL A 303 25.76 7.38 -6.05
CA VAL A 303 26.70 7.84 -5.01
C VAL A 303 27.00 6.70 -4.04
N MET A 304 25.99 5.92 -3.66
CA MET A 304 26.04 5.00 -2.53
C MET A 304 26.36 3.55 -2.92
N HIS A 305 26.31 3.19 -4.21
CA HIS A 305 26.72 1.88 -4.76
C HIS A 305 26.26 0.64 -3.97
N GLY A 306 25.10 0.69 -3.31
CA GLY A 306 24.53 -0.41 -2.50
C GLY A 306 24.51 -0.19 -0.98
N ASP A 307 25.15 0.85 -0.45
CA ASP A 307 25.11 1.13 1.00
C ASP A 307 23.72 1.48 1.51
N LEU A 308 22.86 2.02 0.64
CA LEU A 308 21.49 2.37 0.99
C LEU A 308 20.58 1.13 1.08
N THR A 309 20.75 0.12 0.20
CA THR A 309 20.05 -1.17 0.32
C THR A 309 20.57 -1.98 1.50
N LEU A 310 21.88 -1.93 1.77
CA LEU A 310 22.47 -2.54 2.97
C LEU A 310 21.95 -1.91 4.27
N SER A 311 21.71 -0.59 4.28
CA SER A 311 21.11 0.10 5.43
C SER A 311 19.64 -0.27 5.69
N MET A 312 18.99 -0.98 4.75
CA MET A 312 17.66 -1.57 4.97
C MET A 312 17.72 -2.83 5.81
N ILE A 313 18.87 -3.45 6.02
CA ILE A 313 19.00 -4.63 6.89
C ILE A 313 19.10 -4.15 8.35
N PRO A 314 18.36 -4.73 9.32
CA PRO A 314 18.41 -4.28 10.71
C PRO A 314 19.83 -4.33 11.28
N GLY A 315 20.36 -3.18 11.70
CA GLY A 315 21.70 -3.02 12.27
C GLY A 315 21.87 -1.69 12.98
N ALA A 316 23.06 -1.43 13.55
CA ALA A 316 23.35 -0.19 14.31
C ALA A 316 23.51 1.08 13.43
N GLY A 317 23.29 0.97 12.11
CA GLY A 317 23.43 2.07 11.16
C GLY A 317 22.20 2.99 11.10
N SER A 318 22.38 4.20 10.57
CA SER A 318 21.26 5.10 10.27
C SER A 318 20.42 4.54 9.13
N GLY A 319 19.09 4.48 9.31
CA GLY A 319 18.19 3.95 8.30
C GLY A 319 18.23 4.72 6.96
N PRO A 320 17.71 4.13 5.87
CA PRO A 320 17.86 4.64 4.51
C PRO A 320 17.42 6.11 4.35
N ARG A 321 16.28 6.46 4.97
CA ARG A 321 15.73 7.83 4.96
C ARG A 321 16.60 8.85 5.71
N ALA A 322 17.34 8.41 6.73
CA ALA A 322 18.25 9.26 7.48
C ALA A 322 19.61 9.42 6.76
N LEU A 323 20.06 8.41 6.01
CA LEU A 323 21.24 8.51 5.14
C LEU A 323 21.02 9.50 4.00
N ILE A 324 19.86 9.45 3.34
CA ILE A 324 19.50 10.44 2.32
C ILE A 324 19.37 11.84 2.92
N GLY A 325 18.83 11.96 4.14
CA GLY A 325 18.79 13.22 4.88
C GLY A 325 20.17 13.83 5.14
N LYS A 326 21.15 12.98 5.52
CA LYS A 326 22.55 13.38 5.66
C LYS A 326 23.13 13.84 4.32
N LEU A 327 22.97 13.06 3.25
CA LEU A 327 23.51 13.35 1.92
C LEU A 327 23.01 14.67 1.29
N VAL A 328 21.74 15.03 1.50
CA VAL A 328 21.11 16.18 0.81
C VAL A 328 21.26 17.50 1.56
N LEU A 329 21.18 17.47 2.90
CA LEU A 329 21.09 18.69 3.72
C LEU A 329 22.18 18.82 4.80
N TRP A 330 23.13 17.87 4.92
CA TRP A 330 24.08 17.80 6.05
C TRP A 330 23.41 17.89 7.43
N ARG A 331 22.13 17.50 7.54
CA ARG A 331 21.39 17.47 8.80
C ARG A 331 21.36 16.06 9.35
N THR A 332 21.96 15.87 10.51
CA THR A 332 21.82 14.65 11.30
C THR A 332 20.46 14.64 12.00
N GLY A 333 19.72 13.52 11.90
CA GLY A 333 18.45 13.33 12.63
C GLY A 333 17.15 13.64 11.87
N VAL A 334 17.21 14.15 10.63
CA VAL A 334 15.99 14.37 9.81
C VAL A 334 15.89 13.31 8.72
N THR A 335 14.79 12.57 8.70
CA THR A 335 14.49 11.61 7.64
C THR A 335 13.89 12.32 6.43
N ILE A 336 14.55 12.22 5.27
CA ILE A 336 14.05 12.74 4.00
C ILE A 336 13.69 11.55 3.12
N THR A 337 12.46 11.55 2.60
CA THR A 337 11.98 10.52 1.68
C THR A 337 12.13 10.99 0.24
N PRO A 338 13.07 10.44 -0.55
CA PRO A 338 13.02 10.60 -1.98
C PRO A 338 11.82 9.83 -2.56
N THR A 339 11.39 10.24 -3.75
CA THR A 339 10.49 9.42 -4.57
C THR A 339 11.14 8.07 -4.87
N LEU A 340 10.35 7.12 -5.39
CA LEU A 340 10.85 5.84 -5.92
C LEU A 340 12.13 5.98 -6.78
N PHE A 341 12.16 6.98 -7.66
CA PHE A 341 13.31 7.26 -8.52
C PHE A 341 14.54 7.72 -7.74
N GLY A 342 14.35 8.55 -6.70
CA GLY A 342 15.47 9.13 -5.98
C GLY A 342 16.27 8.09 -5.19
N GLN A 343 15.62 7.03 -4.72
CA GLN A 343 16.34 5.90 -4.12
C GLN A 343 17.22 5.19 -5.16
N MET A 344 16.64 4.81 -6.30
CA MET A 344 17.35 4.10 -7.37
C MET A 344 18.51 4.93 -7.94
N LEU A 345 18.33 6.25 -8.05
CA LEU A 345 19.36 7.19 -8.47
C LEU A 345 20.52 7.24 -7.47
N VAL A 346 20.22 7.37 -6.18
CA VAL A 346 21.27 7.46 -5.16
C VAL A 346 22.07 6.17 -5.07
N GLU A 347 21.42 5.02 -5.22
CA GLU A 347 22.06 3.70 -5.14
C GLU A 347 22.93 3.39 -6.37
N PHE A 348 22.38 3.50 -7.58
CA PHE A 348 23.06 3.01 -8.79
C PHE A 348 22.94 3.98 -9.99
N GLY A 349 22.54 5.23 -9.77
CA GLY A 349 22.45 6.26 -10.80
C GLY A 349 21.38 5.95 -11.86
N THR A 350 21.61 6.42 -13.07
CA THR A 350 20.71 6.20 -14.22
C THR A 350 20.54 4.71 -14.53
N ILE A 351 21.60 3.90 -14.36
CA ILE A 351 21.54 2.44 -14.56
C ILE A 351 20.61 1.81 -13.52
N GLY A 352 20.70 2.27 -12.27
CA GLY A 352 19.80 1.90 -11.19
C GLY A 352 18.33 2.15 -11.51
N VAL A 353 18.02 3.32 -12.04
CA VAL A 353 16.65 3.66 -12.46
C VAL A 353 16.17 2.72 -13.55
N ALA A 354 16.98 2.47 -14.59
CA ALA A 354 16.60 1.56 -15.67
C ALA A 354 16.32 0.15 -15.13
N PHE A 355 17.21 -0.39 -14.29
CA PHE A 355 17.08 -1.73 -13.74
C PHE A 355 15.93 -1.85 -12.73
N GLY A 356 15.84 -0.94 -11.77
CA GLY A 356 14.81 -0.93 -10.73
C GLY A 356 13.41 -0.77 -11.31
N MET A 357 13.24 0.14 -12.29
CA MET A 357 11.96 0.32 -12.97
C MET A 357 11.61 -0.86 -13.87
N SER A 358 12.60 -1.55 -14.46
CA SER A 358 12.37 -2.80 -15.21
C SER A 358 11.85 -3.92 -14.30
N ILE A 359 12.47 -4.11 -13.13
CA ILE A 359 12.02 -5.11 -12.14
C ILE A 359 10.60 -4.80 -11.65
N LEU A 360 10.34 -3.56 -11.21
CA LEU A 360 9.02 -3.18 -10.73
C LEU A 360 7.95 -3.29 -11.83
N GLY A 361 8.30 -2.91 -13.05
CA GLY A 361 7.45 -3.09 -14.22
C GLY A 361 7.10 -4.56 -14.43
N LEU A 362 8.10 -5.44 -14.38
CA LEU A 362 7.93 -6.88 -14.53
C LEU A 362 7.05 -7.48 -13.42
N ILE A 363 7.28 -7.12 -12.16
CA ILE A 363 6.47 -7.60 -11.02
C ILE A 363 5.00 -7.20 -11.20
N LEU A 364 4.73 -5.92 -11.48
CA LEU A 364 3.36 -5.43 -11.67
C LEU A 364 2.71 -6.02 -12.93
N GLY A 365 3.45 -6.15 -14.02
CA GLY A 365 2.97 -6.72 -15.27
C GLY A 365 2.57 -8.19 -15.16
N ILE A 366 3.42 -9.00 -14.53
CA ILE A 366 3.15 -10.41 -14.24
C ILE A 366 1.96 -10.54 -13.28
N GLY A 367 1.98 -9.80 -12.17
CA GLY A 367 0.89 -9.82 -11.19
C GLY A 367 -0.46 -9.46 -11.80
N TYR A 368 -0.51 -8.40 -12.62
CA TYR A 368 -1.72 -7.98 -13.32
C TYR A 368 -2.25 -9.06 -14.26
N ARG A 369 -1.37 -9.70 -15.05
CA ARG A 369 -1.77 -10.74 -16.02
C ARG A 369 -2.25 -12.03 -15.32
N ILE A 370 -1.56 -12.47 -14.26
CA ILE A 370 -1.98 -13.62 -13.45
C ILE A 370 -3.36 -13.35 -12.83
N MET A 371 -3.54 -12.17 -12.23
CA MET A 371 -4.81 -11.76 -11.63
C MET A 371 -5.94 -11.74 -12.67
N GLN A 372 -5.71 -11.18 -13.87
CA GLN A 372 -6.73 -11.14 -14.93
C GLN A 372 -7.13 -12.53 -15.43
N LYS A 373 -6.17 -13.47 -15.53
CA LYS A 373 -6.43 -14.86 -15.96
C LYS A 373 -7.13 -15.69 -14.89
N THR A 374 -6.66 -15.63 -13.65
CA THR A 374 -7.14 -16.49 -12.56
C THR A 374 -8.44 -15.97 -11.93
N ARG A 375 -8.58 -14.64 -11.82
CA ARG A 375 -9.62 -13.94 -11.04
C ARG A 375 -9.77 -14.44 -9.59
N ASP A 376 -8.75 -15.12 -9.09
CA ASP A 376 -8.71 -15.63 -7.72
C ASP A 376 -8.52 -14.46 -6.75
N SER A 377 -9.29 -14.46 -5.66
CA SER A 377 -9.22 -13.46 -4.61
C SER A 377 -7.82 -13.33 -3.99
N PHE A 378 -7.04 -14.41 -3.94
CA PHE A 378 -5.66 -14.34 -3.44
C PHE A 378 -4.73 -13.54 -4.36
N TYR A 379 -4.80 -13.74 -5.68
CA TYR A 379 -3.98 -13.00 -6.63
C TYR A 379 -4.43 -11.54 -6.76
N ILE A 380 -5.74 -11.28 -6.63
CA ILE A 380 -6.28 -9.91 -6.51
C ILE A 380 -5.69 -9.20 -5.28
N MET A 381 -5.65 -9.87 -4.13
CA MET A 381 -5.04 -9.33 -2.91
C MET A 381 -3.56 -9.01 -3.10
N LEU A 382 -2.75 -9.98 -3.58
CA LEU A 382 -1.32 -9.78 -3.80
C LEU A 382 -1.05 -8.60 -4.75
N TYR A 383 -1.75 -8.56 -5.87
CA TYR A 383 -1.61 -7.47 -6.84
C TYR A 383 -1.98 -6.12 -6.23
N SER A 384 -3.08 -6.07 -5.46
CA SER A 384 -3.57 -4.84 -4.83
C SER A 384 -2.57 -4.28 -3.82
N ILE A 385 -1.91 -5.14 -3.03
CA ILE A 385 -0.85 -4.72 -2.09
C ILE A 385 0.31 -4.10 -2.85
N VAL A 386 0.85 -4.79 -3.86
CA VAL A 386 2.00 -4.30 -4.63
C VAL A 386 1.65 -3.00 -5.34
N MET A 387 0.48 -2.93 -5.99
CA MET A 387 0.04 -1.75 -6.70
C MET A 387 -0.18 -0.55 -5.77
N ALA A 388 -0.84 -0.74 -4.62
CA ALA A 388 -1.04 0.32 -3.64
C ALA A 388 0.29 0.89 -3.13
N TYR A 389 1.24 0.03 -2.78
CA TYR A 389 2.54 0.48 -2.30
C TYR A 389 3.38 1.14 -3.40
N CYS A 390 3.28 0.70 -4.66
CA CYS A 390 3.88 1.41 -5.78
C CYS A 390 3.32 2.82 -5.93
N LEU A 391 1.99 3.00 -5.84
CA LEU A 391 1.36 4.33 -5.91
C LEU A 391 1.79 5.24 -4.76
N ILE A 392 1.86 4.70 -3.54
CA ILE A 392 2.34 5.45 -2.36
C ILE A 392 3.81 5.86 -2.51
N SER A 393 4.63 4.98 -3.10
CA SER A 393 6.07 5.19 -3.29
C SER A 393 6.40 6.33 -4.24
N ILE A 394 5.42 6.85 -4.99
CA ILE A 394 5.55 8.07 -5.78
C ILE A 394 5.93 9.25 -4.86
N GLU A 395 5.30 9.37 -3.69
CA GLU A 395 5.57 10.44 -2.71
C GLU A 395 6.65 10.04 -1.71
N THR A 396 6.60 8.82 -1.16
CA THR A 396 7.39 8.44 0.03
C THR A 396 8.55 7.47 -0.22
N GLY A 397 8.73 7.00 -1.46
CA GLY A 397 9.72 5.98 -1.85
C GLY A 397 9.47 4.58 -1.25
N ILE A 398 10.24 3.57 -1.69
CA ILE A 398 10.22 2.19 -1.16
C ILE A 398 11.36 2.01 -0.14
N LEU A 399 11.32 2.77 0.95
CA LEU A 399 12.38 2.75 1.97
C LEU A 399 11.97 2.01 3.24
N ASP A 400 10.73 1.52 3.31
CA ASP A 400 10.24 0.76 4.44
C ASP A 400 10.49 -0.74 4.22
N GLN A 401 11.22 -1.36 5.16
CA GLN A 401 11.62 -2.78 5.12
C GLN A 401 10.44 -3.71 4.85
N LEU A 402 9.30 -3.48 5.50
CA LEU A 402 8.10 -4.28 5.33
C LEU A 402 7.56 -4.24 3.90
N VAL A 403 7.62 -3.09 3.24
CA VAL A 403 7.12 -2.94 1.86
C VAL A 403 7.99 -3.73 0.89
N VAL A 404 9.31 -3.68 1.08
CA VAL A 404 10.26 -4.49 0.30
C VAL A 404 9.96 -5.99 0.49
N ILE A 405 9.74 -6.43 1.73
CA ILE A 405 9.37 -7.83 2.02
C ILE A 405 8.08 -8.21 1.30
N TYR A 406 7.05 -7.37 1.30
CA TYR A 406 5.79 -7.67 0.59
C TYR A 406 5.97 -7.80 -0.92
N ILE A 407 6.76 -6.90 -1.52
CA ILE A 407 7.07 -6.94 -2.97
C ILE A 407 7.87 -8.20 -3.30
N LEU A 408 8.87 -8.55 -2.49
CA LEU A 408 9.68 -9.76 -2.67
C LEU A 408 8.84 -11.03 -2.52
N CYS A 409 7.98 -11.12 -1.49
CA CYS A 409 7.08 -12.26 -1.32
C CYS A 409 6.15 -12.43 -2.53
N ALA A 410 5.57 -11.34 -3.04
CA ALA A 410 4.74 -11.38 -4.24
C ALA A 410 5.55 -11.85 -5.46
N PHE A 411 6.77 -11.33 -5.63
CA PHE A 411 7.66 -11.70 -6.73
C PHE A 411 8.05 -13.19 -6.71
N ILE A 412 8.37 -13.74 -5.54
CA ILE A 412 8.70 -15.16 -5.39
C ILE A 412 7.50 -16.04 -5.80
N ILE A 413 6.29 -15.69 -5.36
CA ILE A 413 5.06 -16.42 -5.74
C ILE A 413 4.84 -16.36 -7.26
N TYR A 414 5.06 -15.19 -7.85
CA TYR A 414 4.93 -15.00 -9.30
C TYR A 414 5.96 -15.81 -10.10
N ILE A 415 7.23 -15.82 -9.69
CA ILE A 415 8.27 -16.67 -10.31
C ILE A 415 7.91 -18.14 -10.19
N TYR A 416 7.43 -18.58 -9.03
CA TYR A 416 7.05 -19.99 -8.85
C TYR A 416 5.91 -20.39 -9.79
N ASN A 417 4.93 -19.51 -10.00
CA ASN A 417 3.88 -19.72 -10.99
C ASN A 417 4.42 -19.80 -12.43
N ILE A 418 5.46 -19.02 -12.75
CA ILE A 418 6.12 -19.13 -14.06
C ILE A 418 6.82 -20.48 -14.18
N TYR A 419 7.55 -20.90 -13.15
CA TYR A 419 8.24 -22.21 -13.11
C TYR A 419 7.27 -23.38 -13.26
N LEU A 420 6.07 -23.31 -12.67
CA LEU A 420 5.03 -24.34 -12.86
C LEU A 420 4.51 -24.47 -14.29
N ASN A 421 4.75 -23.46 -15.13
CA ASN A 421 4.27 -23.36 -16.51
C ASN A 421 5.39 -23.54 -17.55
N ILE A 422 6.64 -23.74 -17.09
CA ILE A 422 7.74 -24.26 -17.89
C ILE A 422 7.65 -25.79 -17.83
#